data_AF-A0A537QRM4-F1
#
_entry.id   AF-A0A537QRM4-F1
#
_cell.length_a   1.000
_cell.length_b   1.000
_cell.length_c   1.000
_cell.angle_alpha   90.00
_cell.angle_beta   90.00
_cell.angle_gamma   90.00
#
_symmetry.space_group_name_H-M   'P 1'
#
loop_
_entity.id
_entity.type
_entity.pdbx_description
1 polymer ?
#
loop_
_entity_poly.entity_id
_entity_poly.type
_entity_poly.pdbx_seq_one_letter_code
_entity_poly.pdbx_strand_id
1 'polypeptide(L)' 'MLGTAPQPGTNTVLITHTPNIVDALGKDWAEVKEGEASIFRPANGSYTLVARVQMDDWPRIAAAK' A
#
# COMPACT_ATOMS: atom_id res chain seq x y z
N MET A 1 -1.50 -5.30 -10.89
CA MET A 1 -2.50 -5.57 -9.82
C MET A 1 -2.99 -4.31 -9.14
N LEU A 2 -2.14 -3.32 -8.83
CA LEU A 2 -2.56 -2.11 -8.09
C LEU A 2 -3.67 -1.29 -8.79
N GLY A 3 -3.75 -1.32 -10.12
CA GLY A 3 -4.82 -0.68 -10.88
C GLY A 3 -6.10 -1.50 -11.06
N THR A 4 -6.17 -2.70 -10.45
CA THR A 4 -7.33 -3.59 -10.52
C THR A 4 -8.18 -3.41 -9.26
N ALA A 5 -9.47 -3.13 -9.43
CA ALA A 5 -10.39 -3.02 -8.30
C ALA A 5 -10.53 -4.37 -7.56
N PRO A 6 -10.54 -4.38 -6.21
CA PRO A 6 -10.86 -5.58 -5.44
C PRO A 6 -12.35 -5.94 -5.57
N GLN A 7 -12.73 -7.08 -5.01
CA GLN A 7 -14.15 -7.44 -4.91
C GLN A 7 -14.93 -6.35 -4.13
N PRO A 8 -16.19 -6.06 -4.49
CA PRO A 8 -16.98 -5.05 -3.79
C PRO A 8 -17.01 -5.28 -2.28
N GLY A 9 -16.77 -4.21 -1.51
CA GLY A 9 -16.75 -4.27 -0.04
C GLY A 9 -15.47 -4.87 0.57
N THR A 10 -14.42 -5.11 -0.22
CA THR A 10 -13.17 -5.71 0.26
C THR A 10 -11.94 -4.87 -0.11
N ASN A 11 -10.80 -5.22 0.49
CA ASN A 11 -9.48 -4.74 0.10
C ASN A 11 -8.58 -5.91 -0.27
N THR A 12 -7.68 -5.72 -1.24
CA THR A 12 -6.60 -6.68 -1.53
C THR A 12 -5.38 -6.29 -0.71
N VAL A 13 -4.89 -7.20 0.13
CA VAL A 13 -3.65 -7.03 0.89
C VAL A 13 -2.55 -7.87 0.24
N LEU A 14 -1.45 -7.21 -0.15
CA LEU A 14 -0.27 -7.87 -0.69
C LEU A 14 0.89 -7.70 0.29
N ILE A 15 1.53 -8.81 0.65
CA ILE A 15 2.69 -8.83 1.54
C ILE A 15 3.87 -9.37 0.74
N THR A 16 4.98 -8.62 0.73
CA THR A 16 6.16 -8.96 -0.08
C THR A 16 7.40 -8.25 0.46
N HIS A 17 8.55 -8.49 -0.18
CA HIS A 17 9.83 -7.89 0.17
C HIS A 17 10.12 -6.63 -0.65
N THR A 18 10.97 -5.74 -0.10
CA THR A 18 11.40 -4.48 -0.73
C THR A 18 11.79 -4.60 -2.20
N PRO A 19 12.54 -5.62 -2.67
CA PRO A 19 12.89 -5.72 -4.09
C PRO A 19 11.66 -5.80 -5.02
N ASN A 20 10.63 -6.55 -4.62
CA ASN A 20 9.40 -6.68 -5.41
C ASN A 20 8.57 -5.38 -5.40
N ILE A 21 8.64 -4.62 -4.30
CA ILE A 21 7.97 -3.32 -4.17
C ILE A 21 8.64 -2.32 -5.13
N VAL A 22 9.98 -2.24 -5.10
CA VAL A 22 10.77 -1.34 -5.95
C VAL A 22 10.61 -1.70 -7.43
N ASP A 23 10.61 -2.98 -7.79
CA ASP A 23 10.38 -3.42 -9.17
C ASP A 23 9.01 -2.98 -9.69
N ALA A 24 7.98 -3.02 -8.83
CA ALA A 24 6.61 -2.65 -9.21
C ALA A 24 6.33 -1.14 -9.18
N LEU A 25 6.95 -0.39 -8.26
CA LEU A 25 6.60 1.01 -7.96
C LEU A 25 7.70 2.01 -8.32
N GLY A 26 8.93 1.54 -8.55
CA GLY A 26 10.09 2.37 -8.85
C GLY A 26 10.97 2.70 -7.64
N LYS A 27 12.01 3.48 -7.91
CA LYS A 27 13.11 3.76 -6.97
C LYS A 27 12.70 4.58 -5.75
N ASP A 28 11.59 5.31 -5.83
CA ASP A 28 11.03 6.11 -4.73
C ASP A 28 10.42 5.24 -3.61
N TRP A 29 10.49 3.92 -3.75
CA TRP A 29 10.12 2.94 -2.72
C TRP A 29 11.34 2.17 -2.18
N ALA A 30 12.56 2.56 -2.55
CA ALA A 30 13.77 1.91 -2.04
C ALA A 30 13.97 2.09 -0.54
N GLU A 31 13.38 3.14 0.03
CA GLU A 31 13.43 3.50 1.45
C GLU A 31 12.21 3.03 2.25
N VAL A 32 11.34 2.18 1.67
CA VAL A 32 10.23 1.54 2.39
C VAL A 32 10.76 0.80 3.62
N LYS A 33 10.15 1.06 4.78
CA LYS A 33 10.59 0.46 6.04
C LYS A 33 9.88 -0.87 6.33
N GLU A 34 10.46 -1.66 7.21
CA GLU A 34 9.81 -2.86 7.72
C GLU A 34 8.47 -2.51 8.37
N GLY A 35 7.42 -3.26 8.01
CA GLY A 35 6.07 -3.03 8.50
C GLY A 35 5.34 -1.81 7.93
N GLU A 36 5.96 -1.08 7.01
CA GLU A 36 5.28 0.01 6.29
C GLU A 36 4.23 -0.54 5.32
N ALA A 37 3.08 0.11 5.25
CA ALA A 37 2.04 -0.19 4.27
C ALA A 37 1.79 0.99 3.33
N SER A 38 1.94 0.75 2.02
CA SER A 38 1.51 1.69 0.98
C SER A 38 0.09 1.35 0.52
N ILE A 39 -0.84 2.29 0.70
CA ILE A 39 -2.26 2.13 0.39
C ILE A 39 -2.55 2.81 -0.95
N PHE A 40 -3.08 2.04 -1.90
CA PHE A 40 -3.39 2.52 -3.24
C PHE A 40 -4.89 2.45 -3.53
N ARG A 41 -5.38 3.43 -4.30
CA ARG A 41 -6.73 3.42 -4.89
C ARG A 41 -6.64 3.10 -6.38
N PRO A 42 -7.24 1.99 -6.85
CA PRO A 42 -7.36 1.68 -8.27
C PRO A 42 -8.21 2.73 -9.00
N ALA A 43 -7.84 3.04 -10.24
CA ALA A 43 -8.53 3.99 -11.12
C ALA A 43 -8.39 3.56 -12.59
N ASN A 44 -9.37 2.80 -13.10
CA ASN A 44 -9.48 2.41 -14.51
C ASN A 44 -8.18 1.88 -15.14
N GLY A 45 -7.54 0.91 -14.49
CA GLY A 45 -6.27 0.32 -14.95
C GLY A 45 -5.02 1.07 -14.48
N SER A 46 -5.17 2.27 -13.94
CA SER A 46 -4.13 3.01 -13.19
C SER A 46 -4.40 2.94 -11.69
N TYR A 47 -3.53 3.55 -10.88
CA TYR A 47 -3.69 3.64 -9.42
C TYR A 47 -3.14 4.97 -8.89
N THR A 48 -3.63 5.37 -7.72
CA THR A 48 -3.14 6.54 -6.97
C THR A 48 -2.71 6.13 -5.57
N LEU A 49 -1.58 6.68 -5.11
CA LEU A 49 -1.16 6.54 -3.72
C LEU A 49 -2.10 7.34 -2.83
N VAL A 50 -2.69 6.68 -1.84
CA VAL A 50 -3.56 7.30 -0.84
C VAL A 50 -2.77 7.66 0.41
N ALA A 51 -1.95 6.73 0.89
CA ALA A 51 -1.13 6.92 2.09
C ALA A 51 0.05 5.94 2.12
N ARG A 52 1.12 6.34 2.84
CA ARG A 52 2.14 5.44 3.35
C ARG A 52 2.03 5.46 4.87
N VAL A 53 1.75 4.31 5.47
CA VAL A 53 1.49 4.16 6.91
C VAL A 53 2.68 3.46 7.53
N GLN A 54 3.35 4.10 8.49
CA GLN A 54 4.45 3.48 9.22
C GLN A 54 3.91 2.49 10.26
N MET A 55 4.72 1.51 10.67
CA MET A 55 4.32 0.53 11.68
C MET A 55 3.75 1.20 12.94
N ASP A 56 4.42 2.26 13.41
CA ASP A 56 4.08 2.97 14.64
C ASP A 56 2.80 3.81 14.53
N ASP A 57 2.29 4.07 13.31
CA ASP A 57 1.03 4.78 13.11
C ASP A 57 -0.20 3.90 13.39
N TRP A 58 -0.06 2.58 13.25
CA TRP A 58 -1.20 1.66 13.33
C TRP A 58 -1.96 1.70 14.66
N PRO A 59 -1.31 1.70 15.84
CA PRO A 59 -2.04 1.81 17.11
C PRO A 59 -2.90 3.07 17.18
N ARG A 60 -2.39 4.21 16.68
CA ARG A 60 -3.11 5.47 16.65
C ARG A 60 -4.29 5.42 15.67
N ILE A 61 -4.10 4.85 14.48
CA ILE A 61 -5.16 4.71 13.47
C ILE A 61 -6.25 3.78 13.98
N ALA A 62 -5.91 2.65 14.59
CA ALA A 62 -6.87 1.69 15.13
C ALA A 62 -7.71 2.27 16.28
N ALA A 63 -7.17 3.24 17.02
CA ALA A 63 -7.88 3.93 18.09
C ALA A 63 -8.81 5.05 17.58
N ALA A 64 -8.60 5.55 16.35
CA ALA A 64 -9.45 6.56 15.75
C ALA A 64 -10.78 5.92 15.30
N LYS A 65 -11.86 6.21 16.04
CA LYS A 65 -13.23 5.80 15.70
C LYS A 65 -13.91 6.84 14.83
#